data_AF-A0A1N6M8E0-F1
#
_entry.id   AF-A0A1N6M8E0-F1
#
_cell.length_a   1.000
_cell.length_b   1.000
_cell.length_c   1.000
_cell.angle_alpha   90.00
_cell.angle_beta   90.00
_cell.angle_gamma   90.00
#
_symmetry.space_group_name_H-M   'P 1'
#
loop_
_entity.id
_entity.type
_entity.pdbx_description
1 polymer ?
#
loop_
_entity_poly.entity_id
_entity_poly.type
_entity_poly.pdbx_seq_one_letter_code
_entity_poly.pdbx_strand_id
1 'polypeptide(L)'
;MIYSPQQLANSLLLIRQKNKWTQSEVAKKVGIKQATISNFENRPDKATLSTMFEIIQALDLTLYVETKDFDKYKNIIDEEDW
;
A
#
# COMPACT_ATOMS: atom_id res chain seq x y z
N MET A 1 0.55 -5.47 10.48
CA MET A 1 0.90 -6.50 9.48
C MET A 1 -0.25 -6.68 8.51
N ILE A 2 0.04 -6.69 7.21
CA ILE A 2 -0.95 -6.82 6.12
C ILE A 2 -0.63 -8.11 5.36
N TYR A 3 -1.63 -8.97 5.18
CA TYR A 3 -1.49 -10.30 4.59
C TYR A 3 -2.47 -10.58 3.44
N SER A 4 -3.33 -9.62 3.08
CA SER A 4 -4.25 -9.76 1.97
C SER A 4 -4.49 -8.43 1.24
N PRO A 5 -4.93 -8.47 -0.04
CA PRO A 5 -5.32 -7.28 -0.79
C PRO A 5 -6.38 -6.45 -0.05
N GLN A 6 -7.36 -7.12 0.58
CA GLN A 6 -8.41 -6.43 1.34
C GLN A 6 -7.87 -5.68 2.57
N GLN A 7 -6.92 -6.28 3.31
CA GLN A 7 -6.29 -5.60 4.45
C GLN A 7 -5.50 -4.37 4.00
N LEU A 8 -4.80 -4.46 2.87
CA LEU A 8 -4.10 -3.33 2.29
C LEU A 8 -5.08 -2.22 1.86
N ALA A 9 -6.11 -2.57 1.10
CA ALA A 9 -7.11 -1.63 0.62
C ALA A 9 -7.81 -0.90 1.77
N ASN A 10 -8.21 -1.61 2.83
CA ASN A 10 -8.80 -1.03 4.03
C ASN A 10 -7.84 -0.04 4.71
N SER A 11 -6.55 -0.39 4.80
CA SER A 11 -5.53 0.47 5.42
C SER A 11 -5.34 1.76 4.63
N LEU A 12 -5.22 1.67 3.30
CA LEU A 12 -5.05 2.82 2.42
C LEU A 12 -6.31 3.70 2.37
N LEU A 13 -7.50 3.11 2.38
CA LEU A 13 -8.78 3.81 2.49
C LEU A 13 -8.86 4.64 3.77
N LEU A 14 -8.50 4.06 4.92
CA LEU A 14 -8.51 4.75 6.20
C LEU A 14 -7.55 5.93 6.21
N ILE A 15 -6.34 5.77 5.64
CA ILE A 15 -5.36 6.86 5.52
C ILE A 15 -5.92 7.99 4.65
N ARG A 16 -6.49 7.66 3.48
CA ARG A 16 -7.12 8.65 2.59
C ARG A 16 -8.21 9.44 3.32
N GLN A 17 -9.10 8.75 4.04
CA GLN A 17 -10.20 9.37 4.78
C GLN A 17 -9.71 10.24 5.93
N LYS A 18 -8.67 9.81 6.68
CA LYS A 18 -8.04 10.62 7.74
C LYS A 18 -7.45 11.92 7.19
N ASN A 19 -6.87 11.87 6.00
CA ASN A 19 -6.34 13.04 5.30
C ASN A 19 -7.44 13.88 4.61
N LYS A 20 -8.71 13.48 4.71
CA LYS A 20 -9.87 14.12 4.08
C LYS A 20 -9.76 14.28 2.56
N TRP A 21 -9.00 13.40 1.91
CA TRP A 21 -8.90 13.39 0.45
C TRP A 21 -10.03 12.59 -0.17
N THR A 22 -10.62 13.11 -1.22
CA THR A 22 -11.55 12.41 -2.10
C THR A 22 -10.79 11.42 -2.99
N GLN A 23 -11.50 10.42 -3.51
CA GLN A 23 -10.91 9.49 -4.49
C GLN A 23 -10.44 10.22 -5.76
N SER A 24 -11.15 11.28 -6.18
CA SER A 24 -10.77 12.09 -7.34
C SER A 24 -9.48 12.87 -7.12
N GLU A 25 -9.25 13.43 -5.93
CA GLU A 25 -8.01 14.13 -5.60
C GLU A 25 -6.81 13.18 -5.62
N VAL A 26 -6.94 12.00 -5.01
CA VAL A 26 -5.89 10.97 -5.02
C VAL A 26 -5.60 10.51 -6.45
N ALA A 27 -6.63 10.22 -7.24
CA ALA A 27 -6.49 9.79 -8.63
C ALA A 27 -5.77 10.82 -9.49
N LYS A 28 -6.08 12.12 -9.30
CA LYS A 28 -5.47 13.23 -10.05
C LYS A 28 -3.98 13.38 -9.78
N LYS A 29 -3.50 13.10 -8.54
CA LYS A 29 -2.08 13.20 -8.19
C LYS A 29 -1.18 12.28 -9.01
N VAL A 30 -1.71 11.12 -9.43
CA VAL A 30 -0.94 10.07 -10.14
C VAL A 30 -1.51 9.74 -11.51
N GLY A 31 -2.43 10.58 -12.03
CA GLY A 31 -2.91 10.49 -13.41
C GLY A 31 -3.82 9.30 -13.72
N ILE A 32 -4.49 8.72 -12.73
CA ILE A 32 -5.43 7.59 -12.93
C ILE A 32 -6.89 8.00 -12.83
N LYS A 33 -7.80 7.10 -13.18
CA LYS A 33 -9.25 7.34 -13.06
C LYS A 33 -9.68 7.22 -11.60
N GLN A 34 -10.60 8.07 -11.14
CA GLN A 34 -11.22 7.93 -9.82
C GLN A 34 -11.89 6.54 -9.64
N ALA A 35 -12.50 6.01 -10.70
CA ALA A 35 -13.08 4.67 -10.69
C ALA A 35 -12.03 3.57 -10.36
N THR A 36 -10.76 3.78 -10.73
CA THR A 36 -9.66 2.88 -10.37
C THR A 36 -9.43 2.88 -8.85
N ILE A 37 -9.42 4.05 -8.21
CA ILE A 37 -9.33 4.16 -6.74
C ILE A 37 -10.53 3.47 -6.08
N SER A 38 -11.75 3.75 -6.56
CA SER A 38 -12.97 3.16 -6.01
C SER A 38 -12.96 1.62 -6.13
N ASN A 39 -12.56 1.09 -7.29
CA ASN A 39 -12.43 -0.35 -7.49
C ASN A 39 -11.36 -0.96 -6.59
N PHE A 40 -10.22 -0.29 -6.41
CA PHE A 40 -9.18 -0.75 -5.49
C PHE A 40 -9.70 -0.82 -4.04
N GLU A 41 -10.39 0.21 -3.57
CA GLU A 41 -10.90 0.29 -2.20
C GLU A 41 -11.98 -0.76 -1.89
N ASN A 42 -12.80 -1.12 -2.89
CA ASN A 42 -13.91 -2.05 -2.69
C ASN A 42 -13.63 -3.49 -3.14
N ARG A 43 -12.76 -3.68 -4.15
CA ARG A 43 -12.51 -4.96 -4.84
C ARG A 43 -11.04 -5.10 -5.26
N PRO A 44 -10.09 -5.15 -4.29
CA PRO A 44 -8.66 -5.09 -4.58
C PRO A 44 -8.09 -6.34 -5.24
N ASP A 45 -8.81 -7.46 -5.29
CA ASP A 45 -8.29 -8.77 -5.77
C ASP A 45 -7.77 -8.75 -7.21
N LYS A 46 -8.27 -7.82 -8.04
CA LYS A 46 -7.86 -7.66 -9.44
C LYS A 46 -7.03 -6.40 -9.69
N ALA A 47 -6.67 -5.67 -8.64
CA ALA A 47 -5.81 -4.51 -8.78
C ALA A 47 -4.42 -4.94 -9.28
N THR A 48 -3.86 -4.16 -10.19
CA THR A 48 -2.46 -4.37 -10.61
C THR A 48 -1.52 -3.84 -9.53
N LEU A 49 -0.30 -4.39 -9.47
CA LEU A 49 0.75 -3.85 -8.60
C LEU A 49 1.04 -2.38 -8.95
N SER A 50 1.00 -2.01 -10.24
CA SER A 50 1.16 -0.62 -10.66
C SER A 50 0.12 0.30 -10.02
N THR A 51 -1.17 -0.08 -10.08
CA THR A 51 -2.25 0.66 -9.42
C THR A 51 -2.05 0.76 -7.91
N MET A 52 -1.61 -0.32 -7.27
CA MET A 52 -1.28 -0.30 -5.84
C MET A 52 -0.18 0.73 -5.52
N PHE A 53 0.92 0.71 -6.28
CA PHE A 53 2.04 1.64 -6.07
C PHE A 53 1.67 3.09 -6.40
N GLU A 54 0.88 3.33 -7.44
CA GLU A 54 0.32 4.66 -7.76
C GLU A 54 -0.51 5.20 -6.58
N ILE A 55 -1.36 4.37 -5.97
CA ILE A 55 -2.16 4.77 -4.80
C ILE A 55 -1.28 5.05 -3.59
N ILE A 56 -0.29 4.20 -3.32
CA ILE A 56 0.68 4.40 -2.23
C ILE A 56 1.42 5.74 -2.42
N GLN A 57 1.89 6.04 -3.63
CA GLN A 57 2.54 7.30 -3.97
C GLN A 57 1.57 8.50 -3.84
N ALA A 58 0.34 8.39 -4.33
CA ALA A 58 -0.66 9.45 -4.23
C ALA A 58 -1.02 9.81 -2.78
N LEU A 59 -0.88 8.83 -1.89
CA LEU A 59 -1.11 8.97 -0.45
C LEU A 59 0.12 9.43 0.34
N ASP A 60 1.26 9.67 -0.32
CA ASP A 60 2.54 10.04 0.29
C ASP A 60 3.04 8.98 1.29
N LEU A 61 2.98 7.71 0.86
CA LEU A 61 3.37 6.55 1.66
C LEU A 61 4.54 5.79 1.01
N THR A 62 5.24 5.01 1.82
CA THR A 62 6.23 4.02 1.38
C THR A 62 5.81 2.62 1.82
N LEU A 63 6.29 1.60 1.11
CA LEU A 63 6.04 0.20 1.42
C LEU A 63 7.36 -0.49 1.71
N TYR A 64 7.39 -1.23 2.82
CA TYR A 64 8.52 -2.11 3.18
C TYR A 64 7.99 -3.54 3.34
N VAL A 65 8.84 -4.51 3.01
CA VAL A 65 8.57 -5.93 3.22
C VAL A 65 9.45 -6.39 4.37
N GLU A 66 8.84 -7.03 5.37
CA GLU A 66 9.52 -7.52 6.57
C GLU A 66 9.33 -9.03 6.72
N THR A 67 10.33 -9.70 7.30
CA THR A 67 10.20 -11.10 7.72
C THR A 67 9.33 -11.19 8.97
N LYS A 68 8.52 -12.23 9.11
CA LYS A 68 7.68 -12.44 10.31
C LYS A 68 8.47 -12.53 11.61
N ASP A 69 9.69 -13.07 11.56
CA ASP A 69 10.63 -13.16 12.69
C ASP A 69 11.82 -12.21 12.46
N PHE A 70 11.56 -10.89 12.41
CA PHE A 70 12.60 -9.89 12.18
C PHE A 70 13.83 -10.06 13.08
N ASP A 71 13.61 -10.37 14.36
CA ASP A 71 14.70 -10.59 15.33
C ASP A 71 15.54 -11.84 15.03
N LYS A 72 14.95 -12.88 14.41
CA LYS A 72 15.67 -14.11 14.05
C LYS A 72 16.57 -13.90 12.83
N TYR A 73 16.12 -13.12 11.85
CA TYR A 73 16.86 -12.89 10.61
C TYR A 73 17.87 -11.73 10.72
N LYS A 74 17.65 -10.77 11.62
CA LYS A 74 18.65 -9.74 11.93
C LYS A 74 19.97 -10.35 12.40
N ASN A 75 19.90 -11.34 13.29
CA ASN A 75 21.10 -12.05 13.79
C ASN A 75 21.82 -12.86 12.70
N ILE A 76 21.14 -13.29 11.63
CA ILE A 76 21.76 -14.03 10.53
C ILE A 76 22.47 -13.07 9.57
N ILE A 77 21.85 -11.92 9.28
CA ILE A 77 22.44 -10.90 8.38
C ILE A 77 23.66 -10.24 9.03
N ASP A 78 23.63 -10.00 10.34
CA ASP A 78 24.76 -9.44 11.09
C ASP A 78 25.93 -10.45 11.26
N GLU A 79 25.70 -11.77 11.08
CA GLU A 79 26.74 -12.82 11.14
C GLU A 79 27.38 -13.13 9.77
N GLU A 80 26.74 -12.80 8.64
CA GLU A 80 27.28 -13.01 7.29
C GLU A 80 28.13 -11.83 6.77
N ASP A 81 28.15 -10.69 7.46
CA ASP A 81 29.07 -9.57 7.21
C ASP A 81 30.47 -9.86 7.80
N TRP A 82 31.13 -10.93 7.29
CA TRP A 82 32.56 -11.25 7.49
C TRP A 82 33.28 -11.59 6.18
#